data_AF-A0A182TNA6-F1
#
_entry.id   AF-A0A182TNA6-F1
#
_cell.length_a   1.000
_cell.length_b   1.000
_cell.length_c   1.000
_cell.angle_alpha   90.00
_cell.angle_beta   90.00
_cell.angle_gamma   90.00
#
_symmetry.space_group_name_H-M   'P 1'
#
loop_
_entity.id
_entity.type
_entity.pdbx_description
1 polymer ?
#
loop_
_entity_poly.entity_id
_entity_poly.type
_entity_poly.pdbx_seq_one_letter_code
_entity_poly.pdbx_strand_id
1 'polypeptide(L)'
;MRLSEERRPHSVLSSRLLLLLLCFADEVMRKNVGQPNSSANTINEDDYHHHSSPFLPMDGSAGTGTDRYAAIISAIAATEQQELERCNERNRCVGPPDESALDHKFDRLLSEVHGLRDQIGDRIETLNRRLTQTNRLFLAHQDYGQRSNRAGDLLLIGVPTTVQGEGLRECYVRIARRLGYAESEIPIVHIRRLEVMGSSSCADVKPSRYSIAVLDNITRTRSGKLARTGSIEPSVQPPAVHVQFVFRNARNEFYRRYQEGGRAGMGLALQDLGYGGADGRVYVSENLTRGNVSLKAEAMRLKRDGKIKSVFTVNGQIYVKRTVDHRPELVTSSVDLLLLDETKMKANK
;
A
#
# COMPACT_ATOMS: atom_id res chain seq x y z
N MET A 1 -37.24 27.11 30.25
CA MET A 1 -37.48 26.13 29.16
C MET A 1 -36.26 25.22 29.09
N ARG A 2 -36.29 24.12 29.86
CA ARG A 2 -36.46 22.72 29.40
C ARG A 2 -35.33 22.21 28.49
N LEU A 3 -34.52 21.36 29.12
CA LEU A 3 -33.49 20.46 28.59
C LEU A 3 -34.03 19.56 27.45
N SER A 4 -33.17 19.23 26.49
CA SER A 4 -33.32 18.05 25.63
C SER A 4 -31.99 17.31 25.59
N GLU A 5 -31.93 16.24 26.36
CA GLU A 5 -30.80 15.33 26.56
C GLU A 5 -31.06 14.10 25.67
N GLU A 6 -30.28 13.93 24.60
CA GLU A 6 -30.46 12.85 23.63
C GLU A 6 -29.67 11.61 24.09
N ARG A 7 -30.35 10.71 24.80
CA ARG A 7 -29.81 9.41 25.25
C ARG A 7 -29.64 8.46 24.07
N ARG A 8 -28.42 7.99 23.85
CA ARG A 8 -28.12 6.80 23.01
C ARG A 8 -28.43 5.52 23.81
N PRO A 9 -29.03 4.48 23.21
CA PRO A 9 -29.21 3.21 23.91
C PRO A 9 -27.90 2.40 23.92
N HIS A 10 -27.49 2.00 25.12
CA HIS A 10 -26.46 0.99 25.33
C HIS A 10 -26.94 -0.36 24.76
N SER A 11 -26.14 -0.96 23.88
CA SER A 11 -26.36 -2.31 23.38
C SER A 11 -26.15 -3.31 24.51
N VAL A 12 -27.22 -3.96 24.93
CA VAL A 12 -27.16 -5.18 25.74
C VAL A 12 -26.65 -6.29 24.81
N LEU A 13 -25.34 -6.50 24.83
CA LEU A 13 -24.73 -7.70 24.26
C LEU A 13 -25.33 -8.89 25.01
N SER A 14 -26.19 -9.64 24.31
CA SER A 14 -26.77 -10.88 24.84
C SER A 14 -25.66 -11.78 25.37
N SER A 15 -25.80 -12.29 26.59
CA SER A 15 -24.85 -13.21 27.23
C SER A 15 -24.53 -14.45 26.36
N ARG A 16 -25.39 -14.77 25.39
CA ARG A 16 -25.17 -15.80 24.37
C ARG A 16 -24.09 -15.43 23.35
N LEU A 17 -23.96 -14.16 22.98
CA LEU A 17 -22.92 -13.67 22.07
C LEU A 17 -21.55 -13.64 22.76
N LEU A 18 -21.52 -13.38 24.07
CA LEU A 18 -20.30 -13.46 24.88
C LEU A 18 -19.84 -14.93 25.01
N LEU A 19 -20.76 -15.88 25.19
CA LEU A 19 -20.45 -17.31 25.22
C LEU A 19 -19.92 -17.81 23.87
N LEU A 20 -20.50 -17.36 22.76
CA LEU A 20 -20.04 -17.69 21.40
C LEU A 20 -18.64 -17.13 21.11
N LEU A 21 -18.34 -15.90 21.56
CA LEU A 21 -17.01 -15.30 21.44
C LEU A 21 -15.96 -16.03 22.30
N LEU A 22 -16.34 -16.49 23.50
CA LEU A 22 -15.45 -17.26 24.37
C LEU A 22 -15.19 -18.67 23.83
N CYS A 23 -16.20 -19.35 23.26
CA CYS A 23 -16.00 -20.65 22.60
C CYS A 23 -15.14 -20.54 21.33
N PHE A 24 -15.27 -19.45 20.56
CA PHE A 24 -14.45 -19.24 19.36
C PHE A 24 -13.00 -18.90 19.71
N ALA A 25 -12.76 -18.19 20.82
CA ALA A 25 -11.40 -17.93 21.32
C ALA A 25 -10.71 -19.21 21.82
N ASP A 26 -11.45 -20.12 22.46
CA ASP A 26 -10.92 -21.40 22.96
C ASP A 26 -10.55 -22.37 21.82
N GLU A 27 -11.34 -22.38 20.73
CA GLU A 27 -11.07 -23.17 19.51
C GLU A 27 -9.82 -22.69 18.75
N VAL A 28 -9.59 -21.36 18.72
CA VAL A 28 -8.41 -20.75 18.08
C VAL A 28 -7.15 -20.97 18.92
N MET A 29 -7.26 -20.95 20.25
CA MET A 29 -6.14 -21.24 21.15
C MET A 29 -5.76 -22.72 21.16
N ARG A 30 -6.73 -23.64 20.98
CA ARG A 30 -6.46 -25.08 20.89
C ARG A 30 -5.69 -25.52 19.64
N LYS A 31 -5.73 -24.75 18.55
CA LYS A 31 -5.02 -25.08 17.31
C LYS A 31 -3.57 -24.59 17.27
N ASN A 32 -3.08 -23.93 18.33
CA ASN A 32 -1.77 -23.26 18.34
C ASN A 32 -0.86 -23.66 19.51
N VAL A 33 -0.86 -24.93 19.91
CA VAL A 33 0.11 -25.43 20.91
C VAL A 33 0.92 -26.60 20.33
N GLY A 34 2.07 -26.25 19.77
CA GLY A 34 3.22 -27.13 19.63
C GLY A 34 4.14 -26.99 20.84
N GLN A 35 4.31 -28.10 21.57
CA GLN A 35 5.27 -28.51 22.60
C GLN A 35 5.87 -27.53 23.66
N PRO A 36 6.13 -28.04 24.89
CA PRO A 36 6.34 -27.23 26.09
C PRO A 36 7.82 -27.02 26.42
N ASN A 37 8.13 -25.88 27.02
CA ASN A 37 9.31 -25.75 27.87
C ASN A 37 8.90 -25.33 29.29
N SER A 38 9.30 -26.20 30.21
CA SER A 38 9.41 -26.07 31.66
C SER A 38 9.81 -24.68 32.18
N SER A 39 9.09 -24.21 33.19
CA SER A 39 9.68 -23.85 34.48
C SER A 39 8.61 -23.57 35.53
N ALA A 40 8.72 -24.27 36.66
CA ALA A 40 7.98 -24.06 37.89
C ALA A 40 8.23 -22.67 38.49
N ASN A 41 7.25 -22.14 39.23
CA ASN A 41 7.47 -21.46 40.50
C ASN A 41 6.14 -21.30 41.26
N THR A 42 6.05 -22.03 42.36
CA THR A 42 5.20 -21.85 43.53
C THR A 42 5.47 -20.52 44.23
N ILE A 43 4.46 -19.91 44.86
CA ILE A 43 4.55 -19.22 46.18
C ILE A 43 3.12 -18.88 46.69
N ASN A 44 3.01 -18.97 48.01
CA ASN A 44 1.86 -19.07 48.92
C ASN A 44 0.92 -17.86 49.08
N GLU A 45 -0.30 -18.24 49.50
CA GLU A 45 -1.16 -17.81 50.64
C GLU A 45 -1.28 -16.35 51.14
N ASP A 46 -2.50 -16.13 51.70
CA ASP A 46 -2.95 -15.16 52.70
C ASP A 46 -3.50 -13.80 52.21
N ASP A 47 -4.57 -13.22 52.75
CA ASP A 47 -5.67 -13.63 53.64
C ASP A 47 -6.68 -12.43 53.67
N TYR A 48 -7.87 -12.66 54.21
CA TYR A 48 -8.80 -11.70 54.86
C TYR A 48 -10.03 -11.05 54.14
N HIS A 49 -11.19 -11.55 54.59
CA HIS A 49 -12.26 -10.84 55.33
C HIS A 49 -13.58 -10.39 54.65
N HIS A 50 -14.65 -10.84 55.32
CA HIS A 50 -15.96 -10.21 55.58
C HIS A 50 -16.99 -10.10 54.45
N HIS A 51 -18.09 -10.86 54.58
CA HIS A 51 -19.38 -10.23 54.85
C HIS A 51 -20.35 -11.16 55.59
N SER A 52 -20.96 -10.56 56.59
CA SER A 52 -21.93 -11.03 57.57
C SER A 52 -23.30 -11.36 56.96
N SER A 53 -23.95 -12.38 57.52
CA SER A 53 -25.40 -12.58 57.42
C SER A 53 -26.00 -12.78 58.82
N PRO A 54 -27.25 -12.35 59.05
CA PRO A 54 -27.72 -12.00 60.38
C PRO A 54 -28.32 -13.18 61.15
N PHE A 55 -28.13 -13.09 62.46
CA PHE A 55 -28.78 -13.84 63.53
C PHE A 55 -30.30 -13.84 63.41
N LEU A 56 -30.91 -15.02 63.58
CA LEU A 56 -32.25 -15.15 64.17
C LEU A 56 -32.10 -15.74 65.59
N PRO A 57 -32.87 -15.24 66.58
CA PRO A 57 -32.70 -15.67 67.96
C PRO A 57 -33.36 -17.03 68.20
N MET A 58 -32.61 -17.89 68.87
CA MET A 58 -33.12 -19.09 69.53
C MET A 58 -33.92 -18.66 70.76
N ASP A 59 -35.22 -18.94 70.75
CA ASP A 59 -36.00 -19.10 71.97
C ASP A 59 -36.25 -20.60 72.18
N GLY A 60 -36.01 -21.04 73.40
CA GLY A 60 -35.82 -22.43 73.77
C GLY A 60 -37.14 -23.17 73.98
N SER A 61 -37.18 -24.43 73.55
CA SER A 61 -37.95 -25.45 74.26
C SER A 61 -37.44 -26.83 73.86
N ALA A 62 -37.04 -27.59 74.87
CA ALA A 62 -36.56 -28.95 74.77
C ALA A 62 -37.73 -29.88 74.40
N GLY A 63 -37.66 -30.42 73.18
CA GLY A 63 -38.59 -31.46 72.71
C GLY A 63 -38.37 -31.72 71.22
N THR A 64 -38.11 -32.98 70.87
CA THR A 64 -38.26 -33.54 69.50
C THR A 64 -37.39 -32.92 68.39
N GLY A 65 -36.06 -33.05 68.50
CA GLY A 65 -35.13 -32.72 67.39
C GLY A 65 -35.33 -33.60 66.14
N THR A 66 -35.80 -34.83 66.32
CA THR A 66 -36.09 -35.77 65.23
C THR A 66 -37.32 -35.35 64.40
N ASP A 67 -38.37 -34.85 65.06
CA ASP A 67 -39.60 -34.42 64.36
C ASP A 67 -39.40 -33.12 63.59
N ARG A 68 -38.59 -32.19 64.11
CA ARG A 68 -38.34 -30.92 63.42
C ARG A 68 -37.48 -31.12 62.18
N TYR A 69 -36.48 -32.01 62.25
CA TYR A 69 -35.71 -32.43 61.08
C TYR A 69 -36.58 -33.19 60.07
N ALA A 70 -37.41 -34.14 60.53
CA ALA A 70 -38.34 -34.86 59.66
C ALA A 70 -39.36 -33.94 58.97
N ALA A 71 -39.85 -32.92 59.68
CA ALA A 71 -40.76 -31.90 59.13
C ALA A 71 -40.08 -31.04 58.05
N ILE A 72 -38.81 -30.64 58.27
CA ILE A 72 -38.04 -29.88 57.28
C ILE A 72 -37.75 -30.73 56.04
N ILE A 73 -37.31 -31.98 56.21
CA ILE A 73 -37.04 -32.90 55.09
C ILE A 73 -38.33 -33.21 54.32
N SER A 74 -39.45 -33.40 55.00
CA SER A 74 -40.75 -33.64 54.34
C SER A 74 -41.24 -32.40 53.58
N ALA A 75 -41.01 -31.19 54.11
CA ALA A 75 -41.32 -29.95 53.41
C ALA A 75 -40.45 -29.73 52.16
N ILE A 76 -39.15 -30.09 52.23
CA ILE A 76 -38.25 -30.05 51.07
C ILE A 76 -38.69 -31.07 50.01
N ALA A 77 -38.98 -32.32 50.39
CA ALA A 77 -39.46 -33.33 49.47
C ALA A 77 -40.80 -32.95 48.82
N ALA A 78 -41.72 -32.37 49.59
CA ALA A 78 -43.01 -31.91 49.06
C ALA A 78 -42.85 -30.72 48.09
N THR A 79 -41.95 -29.78 48.38
CA THR A 79 -41.68 -28.65 47.49
C THR A 79 -40.95 -29.09 46.23
N GLU A 80 -40.01 -30.03 46.34
CA GLU A 80 -39.32 -30.63 45.19
C GLU A 80 -40.30 -31.40 44.30
N GLN A 81 -41.21 -32.18 44.91
CA GLN A 81 -42.24 -32.91 44.17
C GLN A 81 -43.25 -31.97 43.50
N GLN A 82 -43.59 -30.85 44.14
CA GLN A 82 -44.45 -29.83 43.55
C GLN A 82 -43.77 -29.05 42.40
N GLU A 83 -42.45 -28.82 42.47
CA GLU A 83 -41.69 -28.23 41.36
C GLU A 83 -41.51 -29.24 40.21
N LEU A 84 -41.30 -30.51 40.52
CA LEU A 84 -41.27 -31.61 39.53
C LEU A 84 -42.62 -31.76 38.83
N GLU A 85 -43.74 -31.68 39.57
CA GLU A 85 -45.08 -31.68 38.99
C GLU A 85 -45.32 -30.45 38.13
N ARG A 86 -44.92 -29.24 38.57
CA ARG A 86 -45.00 -28.02 37.73
C ARG A 86 -44.14 -28.12 36.47
N CYS A 87 -42.98 -28.76 36.54
CA CYS A 87 -42.10 -28.98 35.40
C CYS A 87 -42.69 -30.04 34.44
N ASN A 88 -43.24 -31.12 34.99
CA ASN A 88 -43.95 -32.14 34.23
C ASN A 88 -45.24 -31.62 33.61
N GLU A 89 -45.95 -30.69 34.23
CA GLU A 89 -47.14 -30.03 33.67
C GLU A 89 -46.79 -29.07 32.54
N ARG A 90 -45.69 -28.32 32.67
CA ARG A 90 -45.13 -27.53 31.55
C ARG A 90 -44.70 -28.43 30.38
N ASN A 91 -44.19 -29.63 30.65
CA ASN A 91 -43.84 -30.62 29.64
C ASN A 91 -45.02 -31.46 29.14
N ARG A 92 -46.15 -31.52 29.87
CA ARG A 92 -47.39 -32.19 29.44
C ARG A 92 -48.20 -31.36 28.45
N CYS A 93 -47.90 -30.08 28.30
CA CYS A 93 -48.36 -29.26 27.18
C CYS A 93 -47.55 -29.55 25.91
N VAL A 94 -47.56 -30.82 25.49
CA VAL A 94 -47.11 -31.24 24.16
C VAL A 94 -48.26 -32.05 23.57
N GLY A 95 -49.22 -31.34 22.96
CA GLY A 95 -49.90 -31.93 21.80
C GLY A 95 -48.86 -32.38 20.77
N PRO A 96 -49.17 -33.31 19.87
CA PRO A 96 -48.20 -33.86 18.91
C PRO A 96 -47.39 -32.70 18.33
N PRO A 97 -46.03 -32.77 18.31
CA PRO A 97 -45.22 -31.69 17.82
C PRO A 97 -45.74 -31.32 16.44
N ASP A 98 -46.33 -30.13 16.33
CA ASP A 98 -46.84 -29.65 15.06
C ASP A 98 -45.57 -29.39 14.22
N GLU A 99 -45.15 -30.39 13.45
CA GLU A 99 -43.90 -30.37 12.67
C GLU A 99 -43.80 -29.08 11.84
N SER A 100 -44.96 -28.61 11.36
CA SER A 100 -45.14 -27.33 10.69
C SER A 100 -44.63 -26.11 11.48
N ALA A 101 -44.80 -26.09 12.80
CA ALA A 101 -44.37 -24.99 13.66
C ALA A 101 -42.84 -25.00 13.91
N LEU A 102 -42.20 -26.16 13.83
CA LEU A 102 -40.74 -26.27 13.86
C LEU A 102 -40.16 -25.89 12.50
N ASP A 103 -40.75 -26.35 11.41
CA ASP A 103 -40.34 -26.00 10.05
C ASP A 103 -40.39 -24.48 9.83
N HIS A 104 -41.47 -23.82 10.26
CA HIS A 104 -41.55 -22.36 10.22
C HIS A 104 -40.46 -21.64 11.02
N LYS A 105 -40.01 -22.22 12.15
CA LYS A 105 -38.89 -21.67 12.94
C LYS A 105 -37.56 -21.88 12.23
N PHE A 106 -37.37 -23.04 11.59
CA PHE A 106 -36.17 -23.31 10.78
C PHE A 106 -36.10 -22.41 9.56
N ASP A 107 -37.19 -22.22 8.81
CA ASP A 107 -37.26 -21.33 7.66
C ASP A 107 -36.98 -19.87 8.05
N ARG A 108 -37.50 -19.44 9.20
CA ARG A 108 -37.21 -18.12 9.75
C ARG A 108 -35.72 -17.97 10.10
N LEU A 109 -35.13 -18.96 10.78
CA LEU A 109 -33.70 -18.95 11.12
C LEU A 109 -32.83 -18.96 9.86
N LEU A 110 -33.17 -19.77 8.85
CA LEU A 110 -32.46 -19.79 7.58
C LEU A 110 -32.54 -18.43 6.89
N SER A 111 -33.71 -17.81 6.87
CA SER A 111 -33.90 -16.46 6.31
C SER A 111 -33.06 -15.41 7.05
N GLU A 112 -33.03 -15.46 8.38
CA GLU A 112 -32.20 -14.56 9.20
C GLU A 112 -30.70 -14.78 8.96
N VAL A 113 -30.25 -16.04 8.86
CA VAL A 113 -28.85 -16.38 8.56
C VAL A 113 -28.46 -15.95 7.15
N HIS A 114 -29.32 -16.14 6.15
CA HIS A 114 -29.08 -15.66 4.79
C HIS A 114 -29.01 -14.13 4.76
N GLY A 115 -29.93 -13.44 5.45
CA GLY A 115 -29.88 -11.98 5.56
C GLY A 115 -28.59 -11.48 6.22
N LEU A 116 -28.12 -12.14 7.29
CA LEU A 116 -26.83 -11.82 7.92
C LEU A 116 -25.65 -12.08 7.00
N ARG A 117 -25.65 -13.20 6.27
CA ARG A 117 -24.61 -13.53 5.29
C ARG A 117 -24.51 -12.44 4.23
N ASP A 118 -25.63 -12.02 3.68
CA ASP A 118 -25.68 -11.02 2.62
C ASP A 118 -25.24 -9.64 3.15
N GLN A 119 -25.71 -9.26 4.35
CA GLN A 119 -25.26 -8.03 5.02
C GLN A 119 -23.75 -8.02 5.30
N ILE A 120 -23.18 -9.17 5.72
CA ILE A 120 -21.74 -9.31 5.92
C ILE A 120 -21.01 -9.23 4.58
N GLY A 121 -21.53 -9.88 3.53
CA GLY A 121 -21.01 -9.83 2.17
C GLY A 121 -20.89 -8.40 1.64
N ASP A 122 -21.98 -7.64 1.71
CA ASP A 122 -22.05 -6.24 1.27
C ASP A 122 -21.08 -5.35 2.05
N ARG A 123 -20.96 -5.60 3.37
CA ARG A 123 -20.04 -4.85 4.22
C ARG A 123 -18.58 -5.16 3.90
N ILE A 124 -18.25 -6.44 3.65
CA ILE A 124 -16.91 -6.84 3.21
C ILE A 124 -16.58 -6.22 1.86
N GLU A 125 -17.51 -6.24 0.90
CA GLU A 125 -17.28 -5.64 -0.41
C GLU A 125 -17.07 -4.13 -0.30
N THR A 126 -17.89 -3.45 0.50
CA THR A 126 -17.75 -2.02 0.78
C THR A 126 -16.39 -1.70 1.43
N LEU A 127 -15.96 -2.51 2.39
CA LEU A 127 -14.66 -2.38 3.03
C LEU A 127 -13.52 -2.60 2.03
N ASN A 128 -13.59 -3.62 1.19
CA ASN A 128 -12.59 -3.90 0.17
C ASN A 128 -12.48 -2.76 -0.86
N ARG A 129 -13.62 -2.21 -1.30
CA ARG A 129 -13.66 -1.04 -2.20
C ARG A 129 -12.98 0.17 -1.54
N ARG A 130 -13.34 0.48 -0.29
CA ARG A 130 -12.73 1.59 0.47
C ARG A 130 -11.24 1.38 0.72
N LEU A 131 -10.82 0.18 1.12
CA LEU A 131 -9.42 -0.15 1.35
C LEU A 131 -8.59 0.01 0.07
N THR A 132 -9.10 -0.48 -1.06
CA THR A 132 -8.46 -0.34 -2.37
C THR A 132 -8.31 1.13 -2.76
N GLN A 133 -9.34 1.94 -2.54
CA GLN A 133 -9.30 3.38 -2.80
C GLN A 133 -8.28 4.10 -1.91
N THR A 134 -8.28 3.84 -0.61
CA THR A 134 -7.34 4.44 0.34
C THR A 134 -5.90 4.05 0.01
N ASN A 135 -5.65 2.79 -0.32
CA ASN A 135 -4.31 2.33 -0.69
C ASN A 135 -3.80 3.03 -1.97
N ARG A 136 -4.67 3.19 -2.99
CA ARG A 136 -4.33 3.96 -4.20
C ARG A 136 -3.96 5.40 -3.90
N LEU A 137 -4.74 6.08 -3.06
CA LEU A 137 -4.46 7.46 -2.66
C LEU A 137 -3.16 7.57 -1.86
N PHE A 138 -2.91 6.64 -0.94
CA PHE A 138 -1.69 6.59 -0.15
C PHE A 138 -0.45 6.45 -1.04
N LEU A 139 -0.46 5.51 -1.99
CA LEU A 139 0.64 5.32 -2.93
C LEU A 139 0.84 6.55 -3.83
N ALA A 140 -0.24 7.18 -4.30
CA ALA A 140 -0.16 8.40 -5.09
C ALA A 140 0.46 9.58 -4.31
N HIS A 141 0.11 9.73 -3.03
CA HIS A 141 0.70 10.74 -2.15
C HIS A 141 2.18 10.45 -1.86
N GLN A 142 2.55 9.19 -1.65
CA GLN A 142 3.94 8.79 -1.44
C GLN A 142 4.79 9.10 -2.67
N ASP A 143 4.34 8.76 -3.88
CA ASP A 143 5.05 9.09 -5.12
C ASP A 143 5.13 10.62 -5.32
N TYR A 144 4.06 11.35 -5.01
CA TYR A 144 4.09 12.81 -5.06
C TYR A 144 5.18 13.41 -4.18
N GLY A 145 5.31 12.96 -2.93
CA GLY A 145 6.38 13.41 -2.04
C GLY A 145 7.77 13.14 -2.61
N GLN A 146 7.99 11.94 -3.14
CA GLN A 146 9.27 11.56 -3.77
C GLN A 146 9.57 12.39 -5.04
N ARG A 147 8.57 12.69 -5.86
CA ARG A 147 8.72 13.59 -7.02
C ARG A 147 9.00 15.02 -6.61
N SER A 148 8.31 15.51 -5.58
CA SER A 148 8.49 16.88 -5.07
C SER A 148 9.94 17.11 -4.62
N ASN A 149 10.52 16.14 -3.91
CA ASN A 149 11.92 16.20 -3.46
C ASN A 149 12.92 16.24 -4.62
N ARG A 150 12.56 15.64 -5.76
CA ARG A 150 13.40 15.60 -6.98
C ARG A 150 13.05 16.70 -7.98
N ALA A 151 12.10 17.58 -7.67
CA ALA A 151 11.60 18.56 -8.61
C ALA A 151 12.65 19.63 -8.97
N GLY A 152 13.68 19.82 -8.15
CA GLY A 152 14.82 20.69 -8.44
C GLY A 152 15.93 20.02 -9.25
N ASP A 153 15.81 18.75 -9.60
CA ASP A 153 16.95 17.96 -10.06
C ASP A 153 16.84 17.56 -11.53
N LEU A 154 17.98 17.62 -12.21
CA LEU A 154 18.20 17.02 -13.53
C LEU A 154 19.38 16.06 -13.50
N LEU A 155 19.43 15.22 -14.53
CA LEU A 155 20.49 14.26 -14.73
C LEU A 155 21.11 14.47 -16.11
N LEU A 156 22.43 14.61 -16.14
CA LEU A 156 23.22 14.64 -17.37
C LEU A 156 23.79 13.24 -17.60
N ILE A 157 23.40 12.63 -18.72
CA ILE A 157 23.78 11.27 -19.10
C ILE A 157 24.73 11.36 -20.29
N GLY A 158 25.81 10.58 -20.29
CA GLY A 158 26.81 10.58 -21.36
C GLY A 158 27.95 11.59 -21.16
N VAL A 159 28.08 12.18 -19.97
CA VAL A 159 29.26 13.00 -19.61
C VAL A 159 30.46 12.07 -19.40
N PRO A 160 31.59 12.27 -20.11
CA PRO A 160 32.77 11.41 -20.01
C PRO A 160 33.26 11.24 -18.56
N THR A 161 33.74 10.06 -18.19
CA THR A 161 34.24 9.77 -16.83
C THR A 161 35.51 10.53 -16.48
N THR A 162 36.26 11.00 -17.48
CA THR A 162 37.44 11.84 -17.32
C THR A 162 37.12 13.20 -16.71
N VAL A 163 35.86 13.66 -16.84
CA VAL A 163 35.40 14.92 -16.29
C VAL A 163 34.91 14.71 -14.85
N GLN A 164 35.67 15.16 -13.86
CA GLN A 164 35.36 15.09 -12.43
C GLN A 164 35.66 16.42 -11.73
N GLY A 165 35.13 16.61 -10.52
CA GLY A 165 35.39 17.80 -9.70
C GLY A 165 35.06 19.11 -10.43
N GLU A 166 36.01 20.04 -10.47
CA GLU A 166 35.91 21.33 -11.17
C GLU A 166 35.55 21.18 -12.66
N GLY A 167 36.01 20.10 -13.31
CA GLY A 167 35.68 19.83 -14.71
C GLY A 167 34.17 19.63 -14.96
N LEU A 168 33.42 19.13 -13.97
CA LEU A 168 31.96 18.98 -14.09
C LEU A 168 31.27 20.34 -14.15
N ARG A 169 31.75 21.31 -13.37
CA ARG A 169 31.22 22.66 -13.38
C ARG A 169 31.44 23.31 -14.73
N GLU A 170 32.65 23.17 -15.26
CA GLU A 170 32.98 23.69 -16.58
C GLU A 170 32.16 23.01 -17.69
N CYS A 171 31.97 21.70 -17.62
CA CYS A 171 31.09 20.94 -18.53
C CYS A 171 29.66 21.50 -18.53
N TYR A 172 29.10 21.73 -17.33
CA TYR A 172 27.77 22.31 -17.19
C TYR A 172 27.69 23.73 -17.77
N VAL A 173 28.71 24.57 -17.56
CA VAL A 173 28.77 25.92 -18.16
C VAL A 173 28.79 25.83 -19.69
N ARG A 174 29.56 24.92 -20.28
CA ARG A 174 29.57 24.70 -21.74
C ARG A 174 28.19 24.27 -22.26
N ILE A 175 27.53 23.37 -21.53
CA ILE A 175 26.15 22.94 -21.86
C ILE A 175 25.19 24.14 -21.78
N ALA A 176 25.24 24.93 -20.71
CA ALA A 176 24.38 26.10 -20.53
C ALA A 176 24.57 27.12 -21.67
N ARG A 177 25.82 27.45 -22.02
CA ARG A 177 26.12 28.34 -23.15
C ARG A 177 25.59 27.77 -24.47
N ARG A 178 25.73 26.46 -24.69
CA ARG A 178 25.18 25.79 -25.88
C ARG A 178 23.64 25.86 -25.96
N LEU A 179 22.98 25.93 -24.81
CA LEU A 179 21.53 26.16 -24.68
C LEU A 179 21.14 27.65 -24.74
N GLY A 180 22.07 28.55 -25.05
CA GLY A 180 21.82 29.97 -25.25
C GLY A 180 21.78 30.80 -23.97
N TYR A 181 22.36 30.32 -22.87
CA TYR A 181 22.55 31.15 -21.68
C TYR A 181 23.75 32.08 -21.84
N ALA A 182 23.58 33.35 -21.50
CA ALA A 182 24.70 34.26 -21.26
C ALA A 182 25.41 33.87 -19.95
N GLU A 183 26.67 34.28 -19.80
CA GLU A 183 27.49 33.92 -18.64
C GLU A 183 26.90 34.37 -17.29
N SER A 184 26.26 35.54 -17.27
CA SER A 184 25.56 36.08 -16.10
C SER A 184 24.23 35.39 -15.78
N GLU A 185 23.67 34.63 -16.73
CA GLU A 185 22.34 33.99 -16.61
C GLU A 185 22.44 32.50 -16.28
N ILE A 186 23.64 31.94 -16.19
CA ILE A 186 23.83 30.51 -15.93
C ILE A 186 23.25 30.15 -14.56
N PRO A 187 22.29 29.20 -14.49
CA PRO A 187 21.66 28.85 -13.22
C PRO A 187 22.65 28.31 -12.19
N ILE A 188 22.48 28.73 -10.94
CA ILE A 188 23.24 28.22 -9.79
C ILE A 188 22.78 26.79 -9.49
N VAL A 189 23.75 25.87 -9.47
CA VAL A 189 23.52 24.44 -9.30
C VAL A 189 24.57 23.81 -8.38
N HIS A 190 24.16 22.77 -7.67
CA HIS A 190 25.06 21.81 -7.06
C HIS A 190 25.21 20.62 -8.00
N ILE A 191 26.45 20.28 -8.36
CA ILE A 191 26.75 19.27 -9.38
C ILE A 191 27.63 18.20 -8.77
N ARG A 192 27.25 16.94 -8.95
CA ARG A 192 28.04 15.79 -8.53
C ARG A 192 27.83 14.62 -9.46
N ARG A 193 28.85 13.81 -9.67
CA ARG A 193 28.67 12.54 -10.36
C ARG A 193 28.02 11.55 -9.40
N LEU A 194 27.01 10.82 -9.87
CA LEU A 194 26.46 9.71 -9.10
C LEU A 194 27.47 8.56 -9.12
N GLU A 195 27.83 8.03 -7.96
CA GLU A 195 28.72 6.88 -7.90
C GLU A 195 27.98 5.63 -8.44
N VAL A 196 28.63 4.88 -9.33
CA VAL A 196 28.21 3.51 -9.63
C VAL A 196 28.64 2.71 -8.42
N MET A 197 27.70 2.50 -7.50
CA MET A 197 27.89 1.72 -6.29
C MET A 197 28.10 0.24 -6.67
N GLY A 198 29.34 -0.06 -7.05
CA GLY A 198 29.91 -1.37 -7.34
C GLY A 198 31.25 -1.60 -6.64
N SER A 199 31.70 -0.67 -5.78
CA SER A 199 33.00 -0.76 -5.11
C SER A 199 33.03 -0.35 -3.64
N SER A 200 31.90 -0.23 -2.94
CA SER A 200 31.95 0.09 -1.51
C SER A 200 30.73 -0.43 -0.75
N SER A 201 31.04 -1.21 0.29
CA SER A 201 30.17 -1.84 1.27
C SER A 201 29.40 -0.82 2.10
N CYS A 202 28.11 -0.61 1.81
CA CYS A 202 27.14 -0.17 2.80
C CYS A 202 25.76 -0.67 2.37
N ALA A 203 25.13 -1.44 3.24
CA ALA A 203 23.90 -2.15 2.97
C ALA A 203 22.69 -1.20 2.88
N ASP A 204 21.79 -1.56 1.97
CA ASP A 204 20.34 -1.30 2.04
C ASP A 204 19.75 -0.02 1.43
N VAL A 205 20.26 0.43 0.27
CA VAL A 205 19.43 1.21 -0.69
C VAL A 205 19.71 0.76 -2.13
N LYS A 206 18.77 0.01 -2.74
CA LYS A 206 18.85 -0.36 -4.17
C LYS A 206 18.80 0.89 -5.07
N PRO A 207 19.82 1.17 -5.92
CA PRO A 207 19.87 2.40 -6.71
C PRO A 207 18.80 2.47 -7.83
N SER A 208 18.39 3.70 -8.14
CA SER A 208 17.65 4.07 -9.35
C SER A 208 18.54 3.95 -10.61
N ARG A 209 18.83 2.72 -11.02
CA ARG A 209 19.38 2.47 -12.37
C ARG A 209 18.28 2.79 -13.40
N TYR A 210 18.58 3.66 -14.34
CA TYR A 210 17.85 3.65 -15.61
C TYR A 210 18.03 2.27 -16.22
N SER A 211 16.93 1.60 -16.58
CA SER A 211 17.05 0.31 -17.24
C SER A 211 17.81 0.47 -18.56
N ILE A 212 18.57 -0.56 -18.94
CA ILE A 212 19.32 -0.60 -20.21
C ILE A 212 18.40 -0.23 -21.38
N ALA A 213 17.13 -0.67 -21.33
CA ALA A 213 16.12 -0.29 -22.31
C ALA A 213 15.90 1.23 -22.41
N VAL A 214 15.88 1.99 -21.31
CA VAL A 214 15.74 3.46 -21.37
C VAL A 214 16.97 4.10 -22.02
N LEU A 215 18.15 3.56 -21.74
CA LEU A 215 19.42 4.10 -22.23
C LEU A 215 19.64 3.78 -23.71
N ASP A 216 19.31 2.57 -24.16
CA ASP A 216 19.30 2.16 -25.57
C ASP A 216 18.33 3.00 -26.41
N ASN A 217 17.21 3.41 -25.81
CA ASN A 217 16.22 4.26 -26.48
C ASN A 217 16.72 5.69 -26.69
N ILE A 218 17.57 6.18 -25.78
CA ILE A 218 18.12 7.53 -25.85
C ILE A 218 19.18 7.64 -26.96
N THR A 219 20.02 6.61 -27.11
CA THR A 219 21.07 6.56 -28.15
C THR A 219 20.53 6.28 -29.56
N ARG A 220 19.43 5.52 -29.68
CA ARG A 220 18.93 5.06 -31.00
C ARG A 220 17.86 5.94 -31.64
N THR A 221 17.22 6.86 -30.91
CA THR A 221 16.06 7.63 -31.42
C THR A 221 16.39 8.73 -32.45
N ARG A 222 17.64 8.88 -32.91
CA ARG A 222 17.98 9.85 -33.98
C ARG A 222 19.03 9.42 -35.01
N SER A 223 19.75 8.32 -34.80
CA SER A 223 20.71 7.81 -35.78
C SER A 223 19.98 6.97 -36.83
N GLY A 224 19.35 7.66 -37.79
CA GLY A 224 18.84 7.01 -38.99
C GLY A 224 20.00 6.48 -39.83
N LYS A 225 19.94 5.16 -40.11
CA LYS A 225 20.66 4.41 -41.17
C LYS A 225 22.20 4.33 -41.09
N LEU A 226 22.66 3.07 -41.06
CA LEU A 226 24.03 2.53 -41.20
C LEU A 226 25.01 2.67 -40.01
N ALA A 227 25.04 1.64 -39.14
CA ALA A 227 26.26 1.14 -38.49
C ALA A 227 25.98 -0.28 -37.99
N ARG A 228 26.36 -1.31 -38.77
CA ARG A 228 27.58 -2.15 -38.61
C ARG A 228 27.49 -3.15 -37.46
N THR A 229 27.35 -4.40 -37.90
CA THR A 229 27.75 -5.65 -37.23
C THR A 229 29.16 -5.51 -36.63
N GLY A 230 29.31 -5.84 -35.35
CA GLY A 230 30.61 -6.08 -34.70
C GLY A 230 30.76 -5.48 -33.30
N SER A 231 31.10 -6.34 -32.34
CA SER A 231 31.48 -6.09 -30.94
C SER A 231 30.34 -5.98 -29.90
N ILE A 232 30.08 -7.11 -29.24
CA ILE A 232 29.33 -7.20 -27.97
C ILE A 232 30.39 -7.09 -26.86
N GLU A 233 30.80 -5.87 -26.53
CA GLU A 233 31.30 -5.56 -25.20
C GLU A 233 30.24 -4.66 -24.56
N PRO A 234 29.70 -4.97 -23.37
CA PRO A 234 28.72 -4.10 -22.74
C PRO A 234 29.43 -2.82 -22.33
N SER A 235 29.38 -1.80 -23.21
CA SER A 235 29.95 -0.48 -22.94
C SER A 235 29.39 0.01 -21.60
N VAL A 236 30.22 0.02 -20.57
CA VAL A 236 29.84 0.47 -19.24
C VAL A 236 29.54 1.96 -19.36
N GLN A 237 28.26 2.30 -19.44
CA GLN A 237 27.85 3.68 -19.64
C GLN A 237 28.34 4.51 -18.44
N PRO A 238 28.98 5.68 -18.68
CA PRO A 238 29.47 6.51 -17.61
C PRO A 238 28.35 6.87 -16.63
N PRO A 239 28.62 6.87 -15.32
CA PRO A 239 27.64 7.28 -14.32
C PRO A 239 27.06 8.66 -14.63
N ALA A 240 25.74 8.79 -14.47
CA ALA A 240 25.05 10.05 -14.69
C ALA A 240 25.52 11.12 -13.69
N VAL A 241 25.53 12.37 -14.14
CA VAL A 241 25.84 13.53 -13.31
C VAL A 241 24.52 14.11 -12.79
N HIS A 242 24.41 14.24 -11.48
CA HIS A 242 23.30 14.86 -10.78
C HIS A 242 23.52 16.36 -10.70
N VAL A 243 22.50 17.11 -11.14
CA VAL A 243 22.49 18.58 -11.16
C VAL A 243 21.28 19.04 -10.38
N GLN A 244 21.52 19.56 -9.18
CA GLN A 244 20.50 20.10 -8.31
C GLN A 244 20.45 21.62 -8.46
N PHE A 245 19.33 22.13 -8.95
CA PHE A 245 19.12 23.56 -9.11
C PHE A 245 18.65 24.18 -7.81
N VAL A 246 19.18 25.36 -7.49
CA VAL A 246 18.71 26.16 -6.35
C VAL A 246 17.26 26.61 -6.58
N PHE A 247 16.93 26.98 -7.83
CA PHE A 247 15.58 27.44 -8.20
C PHE A 247 14.93 26.50 -9.21
N ARG A 248 13.73 26.02 -8.87
CA ARG A 248 12.94 25.15 -9.75
C ARG A 248 12.57 25.81 -11.09
N ASN A 249 12.34 27.12 -11.09
CA ASN A 249 12.05 27.85 -12.33
C ASN A 249 13.25 27.83 -13.30
N ALA A 250 14.46 28.01 -12.76
CA ALA A 250 15.68 27.92 -13.56
C ALA A 250 15.90 26.50 -14.10
N ARG A 251 15.60 25.47 -13.30
CA ARG A 251 15.57 24.07 -13.75
C ARG A 251 14.63 23.85 -14.93
N ASN A 252 13.39 24.32 -14.81
CA ASN A 252 12.36 24.15 -15.82
C ASN A 252 12.75 24.85 -17.12
N GLU A 253 13.27 26.07 -17.03
CA GLU A 253 13.75 26.85 -18.16
C GLU A 253 14.93 26.15 -18.86
N PHE A 254 15.89 25.64 -18.08
CA PHE A 254 17.03 24.89 -18.61
C PHE A 254 16.57 23.64 -19.38
N TYR A 255 15.63 22.88 -18.81
CA TYR A 255 15.10 21.68 -19.44
C TYR A 255 14.26 22.00 -20.69
N ARG A 256 13.48 23.08 -20.66
CA ARG A 256 12.70 23.57 -21.80
C ARG A 256 13.61 23.93 -22.98
N ARG A 257 14.65 24.74 -22.74
CA ARG A 257 15.64 25.11 -23.77
C ARG A 257 16.35 23.89 -24.35
N TYR A 258 16.64 22.87 -23.53
CA TYR A 258 17.18 21.60 -24.04
C TYR A 258 16.21 20.86 -24.98
N GLN A 259 14.92 20.79 -24.62
CA GLN A 259 13.91 20.15 -25.47
C GLN A 259 13.67 20.90 -26.78
N GLU A 260 13.66 22.23 -26.74
CA GLU A 260 13.52 23.11 -27.91
C GLU A 260 14.78 23.08 -28.80
N GLY A 261 15.96 23.22 -28.20
CA GLY A 261 17.25 23.16 -28.88
C GLY A 261 17.49 21.81 -29.56
N GLY A 262 16.97 20.72 -28.97
CA GLY A 262 16.92 19.42 -29.63
C GLY A 262 16.17 19.43 -30.96
N ARG A 263 15.12 20.26 -31.13
CA ARG A 263 14.39 20.42 -32.40
C ARG A 263 15.11 21.37 -33.37
N ALA A 264 15.78 22.38 -32.86
CA ALA A 264 16.52 23.39 -33.63
C ALA A 264 17.94 22.95 -34.07
N GLY A 265 18.32 21.69 -33.87
CA GLY A 265 19.66 21.20 -34.22
C GLY A 265 20.77 21.60 -33.25
N MET A 266 20.45 22.29 -32.15
CA MET A 266 21.36 22.53 -31.02
C MET A 266 21.46 21.29 -30.14
N GLY A 267 22.02 20.22 -30.73
CA GLY A 267 22.36 19.01 -30.00
C GLY A 267 23.49 19.27 -28.99
N LEU A 268 23.49 18.53 -27.89
CA LEU A 268 24.61 18.49 -26.95
C LEU A 268 25.61 17.40 -27.37
N ALA A 269 26.09 17.44 -28.62
CA ALA A 269 27.14 16.53 -29.07
C ALA A 269 28.43 16.81 -28.27
N LEU A 270 29.19 15.77 -27.93
CA LEU A 270 30.42 15.95 -27.15
C LEU A 270 31.45 16.80 -27.89
N GLN A 271 31.51 16.67 -29.22
CA GLN A 271 32.35 17.46 -30.10
C GLN A 271 32.00 18.96 -30.04
N ASP A 272 30.71 19.30 -30.10
CA ASP A 272 30.20 20.68 -29.96
C ASP A 272 30.51 21.29 -28.58
N LEU A 273 30.68 20.44 -27.57
CA LEU A 273 31.06 20.85 -26.21
C LEU A 273 32.57 20.91 -26.01
N GLY A 274 33.37 20.70 -27.06
CA GLY A 274 34.84 20.76 -26.99
C GLY A 274 35.51 19.49 -26.46
N TYR A 275 34.77 18.38 -26.31
CA TYR A 275 35.34 17.08 -25.95
C TYR A 275 35.66 16.30 -27.23
N GLY A 276 36.83 16.58 -27.82
CA GLY A 276 37.33 15.86 -28.99
C GLY A 276 37.64 14.38 -28.68
N GLY A 277 37.41 13.51 -29.67
CA GLY A 277 37.80 12.08 -29.62
C GLY A 277 36.75 11.12 -29.05
N ALA A 278 35.63 11.60 -28.50
CA ALA A 278 34.53 10.78 -28.04
C ALA A 278 33.28 10.96 -28.92
N ASP A 279 32.93 9.93 -29.69
CA ASP A 279 31.64 9.88 -30.37
C ASP A 279 30.53 9.70 -29.34
N GLY A 280 29.68 10.72 -29.21
CA GLY A 280 28.61 10.71 -28.23
C GLY A 280 27.93 12.05 -28.07
N ARG A 281 26.91 12.05 -27.22
CA ARG A 281 26.17 13.26 -26.86
C ARG A 281 25.70 13.18 -25.42
N VAL A 282 25.57 14.35 -24.82
CA VAL A 282 24.98 14.51 -23.49
C VAL A 282 23.46 14.54 -23.63
N TYR A 283 22.78 13.81 -22.74
CA TYR A 283 21.34 13.82 -22.62
C TYR A 283 20.94 14.40 -21.28
N VAL A 284 19.91 15.24 -21.30
CA VAL A 284 19.32 15.80 -20.09
C VAL A 284 18.02 15.05 -19.81
N SER A 285 17.87 14.50 -18.61
CA SER A 285 16.66 13.83 -18.16
C SER A 285 16.21 14.38 -16.80
N GLU A 286 14.90 14.40 -16.56
CA GLU A 286 14.37 14.60 -15.21
C GLU A 286 14.80 13.45 -14.28
N ASN A 287 15.00 13.76 -13.00
CA ASN A 287 15.28 12.76 -11.96
C ASN A 287 13.98 12.08 -11.51
N LEU A 288 13.67 10.94 -12.12
CA LEU A 288 12.43 10.19 -11.87
C LEU A 288 12.49 9.31 -10.62
N THR A 289 11.34 9.06 -10.00
CA THR A 289 11.18 8.02 -8.97
C THR A 289 11.40 6.63 -9.59
N ARG A 290 11.76 5.63 -8.78
CA ARG A 290 12.03 4.27 -9.29
C ARG A 290 10.83 3.66 -10.02
N GLY A 291 9.61 3.91 -9.53
CA GLY A 291 8.37 3.54 -10.20
C GLY A 291 8.27 4.20 -11.57
N ASN A 292 8.46 5.51 -11.64
CA ASN A 292 8.35 6.26 -12.89
C ASN A 292 9.49 5.95 -13.88
N VAL A 293 10.69 5.60 -13.42
CA VAL A 293 11.74 5.07 -14.31
C VAL A 293 11.27 3.81 -15.02
N SER A 294 10.66 2.87 -14.27
CA SER A 294 10.17 1.60 -14.80
C SER A 294 8.99 1.82 -15.76
N LEU A 295 8.03 2.66 -15.38
CA LEU A 295 6.92 3.04 -16.25
C LEU A 295 7.39 3.73 -17.54
N LYS A 296 8.39 4.62 -17.45
CA LYS A 296 8.95 5.29 -18.63
C LYS A 296 9.65 4.29 -19.54
N ALA A 297 10.35 3.30 -18.98
CA ALA A 297 10.96 2.23 -19.76
C ALA A 297 9.91 1.44 -20.56
N GLU A 298 8.81 1.08 -19.92
CA GLU A 298 7.71 0.35 -20.53
C GLU A 298 7.00 1.19 -21.62
N ALA A 299 6.71 2.47 -21.34
CA ALA A 299 6.15 3.38 -22.31
C ALA A 299 7.09 3.55 -23.53
N MET A 300 8.40 3.70 -23.30
CA MET A 300 9.37 3.78 -24.39
C MET A 300 9.46 2.47 -25.19
N ARG A 301 9.20 1.31 -24.58
CA ARG A 301 9.05 0.04 -25.31
C ARG A 301 7.83 0.08 -26.23
N LEU A 302 6.67 0.49 -25.74
CA LEU A 302 5.46 0.64 -26.57
C LEU A 302 5.67 1.63 -27.73
N LYS A 303 6.44 2.69 -27.51
CA LYS A 303 6.81 3.64 -28.57
C LYS A 303 7.65 2.99 -29.65
N ARG A 304 8.62 2.12 -29.28
CA ARG A 304 9.42 1.35 -30.25
C ARG A 304 8.56 0.37 -31.03
N ASP A 305 7.62 -0.27 -30.34
CA ASP A 305 6.68 -1.22 -30.94
C ASP A 305 5.64 -0.53 -31.86
N GLY A 306 5.70 0.81 -31.99
CA GLY A 306 4.80 1.60 -32.83
C GLY A 306 3.40 1.79 -32.26
N LYS A 307 3.15 1.32 -31.03
CA LYS A 307 1.83 1.34 -30.37
C LYS A 307 1.44 2.73 -29.86
N ILE A 308 2.44 3.56 -29.56
CA ILE A 308 2.25 4.95 -29.17
C ILE A 308 3.22 5.85 -29.92
N LYS A 309 2.80 7.06 -30.24
CA LYS A 309 3.60 8.03 -31.01
C LYS A 309 4.69 8.70 -30.18
N SER A 310 4.35 9.11 -28.96
CA SER A 310 5.27 9.91 -28.14
C SER A 310 5.14 9.59 -26.65
N VAL A 311 6.26 9.78 -25.96
CA VAL A 311 6.40 9.67 -24.51
C VAL A 311 7.17 10.90 -24.06
N PHE A 312 6.67 11.60 -23.08
CA PHE A 312 7.35 12.74 -22.50
C PHE A 312 7.13 12.80 -20.99
N THR A 313 7.92 13.63 -20.33
CA THR A 313 7.94 13.71 -18.87
C THR A 313 7.79 15.18 -18.47
N VAL A 314 6.93 15.43 -17.49
CA VAL A 314 6.68 16.76 -16.95
C VAL A 314 6.59 16.65 -15.44
N ASN A 315 7.47 17.35 -14.70
CA ASN A 315 7.48 17.32 -13.23
C ASN A 315 7.58 15.89 -12.66
N GLY A 316 8.29 15.01 -13.36
CA GLY A 316 8.43 13.61 -12.97
C GLY A 316 7.19 12.73 -13.20
N GLN A 317 6.14 13.27 -13.83
CA GLN A 317 5.00 12.51 -14.35
C GLN A 317 5.25 12.09 -15.79
N ILE A 318 4.65 10.97 -16.19
CA ILE A 318 4.81 10.42 -17.54
C ILE A 318 3.54 10.67 -18.33
N TYR A 319 3.71 11.26 -19.50
CA TYR A 319 2.63 11.48 -20.44
C TYR A 319 2.91 10.75 -21.73
N VAL A 320 1.87 10.22 -22.34
CA VAL A 320 1.94 9.48 -23.59
C VAL A 320 0.94 10.04 -24.58
N LYS A 321 1.29 9.94 -25.87
CA LYS A 321 0.39 10.23 -26.99
C LYS A 321 0.28 9.01 -27.87
N ARG A 322 -0.95 8.53 -28.10
CA ARG A 322 -1.23 7.42 -29.02
C ARG A 322 -0.92 7.81 -30.46
N THR A 323 -1.52 8.90 -30.94
CA THR A 323 -1.23 9.50 -32.25
C THR A 323 -0.78 10.96 -32.11
N VAL A 324 -0.51 11.65 -33.23
CA VAL A 324 -0.10 13.07 -33.21
C VAL A 324 -1.24 13.96 -32.67
N ASP A 325 -2.48 13.63 -33.03
CA ASP A 325 -3.68 14.41 -32.74
C ASP A 325 -4.29 14.11 -31.36
N HIS A 326 -3.98 12.94 -30.79
CA HIS A 326 -4.47 12.59 -29.46
C HIS A 326 -3.89 13.52 -28.39
N ARG A 327 -4.77 13.90 -27.45
CA ARG A 327 -4.38 14.62 -26.24
C ARG A 327 -3.38 13.77 -25.44
N PRO A 328 -2.36 14.38 -24.82
CA PRO A 328 -1.53 13.67 -23.86
C PRO A 328 -2.34 13.04 -22.73
N GLU A 329 -2.11 11.75 -22.50
CA GLU A 329 -2.69 10.98 -21.40
C GLU A 329 -1.64 10.79 -20.30
N LEU A 330 -2.03 11.03 -19.04
CA LEU A 330 -1.19 10.78 -17.88
C LEU A 330 -1.14 9.28 -17.60
N VAL A 331 0.07 8.75 -17.44
CA VAL A 331 0.31 7.36 -17.06
C VAL A 331 0.80 7.32 -15.62
N THR A 332 0.04 6.62 -14.78
CA THR A 332 0.31 6.43 -13.35
C THR A 332 0.67 4.99 -13.00
N SER A 333 0.32 4.03 -13.86
CA SER A 333 0.56 2.61 -13.63
C SER A 333 0.83 1.84 -14.93
N SER A 334 1.40 0.63 -14.82
CA SER A 334 1.56 -0.27 -15.98
C SER A 334 0.21 -0.74 -16.52
N VAL A 335 -0.84 -0.74 -15.70
CA VAL A 335 -2.21 -1.04 -16.17
C VAL A 335 -2.67 0.01 -17.17
N ASP A 336 -2.39 1.29 -16.90
CA ASP A 336 -2.72 2.38 -17.83
C ASP A 336 -2.06 2.13 -19.19
N LEU A 337 -0.79 1.70 -19.21
CA LEU A 337 -0.06 1.36 -20.43
C LEU A 337 -0.64 0.14 -21.17
N LEU A 338 -1.16 -0.85 -20.45
CA LEU A 338 -1.82 -2.01 -21.05
C LEU A 338 -3.15 -1.63 -21.71
N LEU A 339 -3.90 -0.69 -21.14
CA LEU A 339 -5.14 -0.16 -21.72
C LEU A 339 -4.89 0.68 -22.99
N LEU A 340 -3.65 1.10 -23.23
CA LEU A 340 -3.24 1.72 -24.50
C LEU A 340 -2.97 0.68 -25.59
N ASP A 341 -2.69 -0.57 -25.22
CA ASP A 341 -2.33 -1.65 -26.12
C ASP A 341 -3.58 -2.42 -26.57
N GLU A 342 -4.27 -1.91 -27.59
CA GLU A 342 -5.51 -2.49 -28.12
C GLU A 342 -5.38 -3.97 -28.53
N THR A 343 -4.17 -4.43 -28.84
CA THR A 343 -3.90 -5.83 -29.22
C THR A 343 -4.07 -6.81 -28.05
N LYS A 344 -3.93 -6.36 -26.79
CA LYS A 344 -4.07 -7.23 -25.61
C LYS A 344 -5.49 -7.35 -25.08
N MET A 345 -6.40 -6.43 -25.43
CA MET A 345 -7.82 -6.54 -25.05
C MET A 345 -8.58 -7.56 -25.93
N LYS A 346 -8.10 -7.85 -27.15
CA LYS A 346 -8.73 -8.82 -28.06
C LYS A 346 -8.34 -10.28 -27.78
N ALA A 347 -7.29 -10.53 -27.00
CA ALA A 347 -6.82 -11.89 -26.67
C ALA A 347 -7.54 -12.53 -25.48
N ASN A 348 -8.53 -11.85 -24.88
CA ASN A 348 -9.32 -12.32 -23.74
C ASN A 348 -10.82 -12.41 -24.09
N LYS A 349 -11.15 -12.60 -25.37
CA LYS A 349 -12.51 -12.87 -25.83
C LYS A 349 -12.60 -14.25 -26.46
#